data_AF-A0A1J5R5H9-F1
#
_entry.id   AF-A0A1J5R5H9-F1
#
_cell.length_a   1.000
_cell.length_b   1.000
_cell.length_c   1.000
_cell.angle_alpha   90.00
_cell.angle_beta   90.00
_cell.angle_gamma   90.00
#
_symmetry.space_group_name_H-M   'P 1'
#
loop_
_entity.id
_entity.type
_entity.pdbx_description
1 polymer ?
#
loop_
_entity_poly.entity_id
_entity_poly.type
_entity_poly.pdbx_seq_one_letter_code
_entity_poly.pdbx_strand_id
1 'polypeptide(L)'
;MERWIDGAHAADYTLSWAGFGARSADAANAARRAADGADVWAFTSAGTIAALLQQVLRVPDAQALELLWAVLNTSVTQLGWRDGRWRLLQFNSVAHLAGARDMLSHR
;
A
#
# COMPACT_ATOMS: atom_id res chain seq x y z
N MET A 1 -8.54 -2.30 14.42
CA MET A 1 -7.65 -1.82 13.35
C MET A 1 -7.40 -0.33 13.50
N GLU A 2 -8.46 0.46 13.64
CA GLU A 2 -8.42 1.90 13.91
C GLU A 2 -7.43 2.31 15.03
N ARG A 3 -7.54 1.73 16.23
CA ARG A 3 -6.60 1.94 17.36
C ARG A 3 -5.11 1.71 17.03
N TRP A 4 -4.84 0.79 16.09
CA TRP A 4 -3.47 0.51 15.68
C TRP A 4 -2.96 1.57 14.71
N ILE A 5 -3.83 2.03 13.81
CA ILE A 5 -3.53 2.99 12.74
C ILE A 5 -3.44 4.42 13.28
N ASP A 6 -4.27 4.83 14.23
CA ASP A 6 -4.29 6.19 14.77
C ASP A 6 -2.98 6.61 15.48
N GLY A 7 -2.12 5.65 15.82
CA GLY A 7 -0.81 5.88 16.42
C GLY A 7 -0.83 6.31 17.89
N ALA A 8 -1.99 6.62 18.47
CA ALA A 8 -2.12 7.12 19.85
C ALA A 8 -1.67 6.08 20.90
N HIS A 9 -1.66 4.80 20.51
CA HIS A 9 -1.31 3.67 21.35
C HIS A 9 -0.08 2.90 20.85
N ALA A 10 0.84 3.57 20.13
CA ALA A 10 1.97 2.92 19.47
C ALA A 10 2.82 2.04 20.41
N ALA A 11 2.97 2.43 21.67
CA ALA A 11 3.74 1.69 22.69
C ALA A 11 3.13 0.32 23.06
N ASP A 12 1.84 0.13 22.80
CA ASP A 12 1.13 -1.11 23.13
C ASP A 12 1.31 -2.20 22.06
N TYR A 13 1.99 -1.88 20.95
CA TYR A 13 2.16 -2.78 19.82
C TYR A 13 3.64 -3.09 19.58
N THR A 14 3.96 -4.37 19.34
CA THR A 14 5.31 -4.81 18.96
C THR A 14 5.79 -4.17 17.64
N LEU A 15 4.84 -3.86 16.75
CA LEU A 15 5.05 -3.09 15.54
C LEU A 15 3.92 -2.07 15.42
N SER A 16 4.22 -0.80 15.66
CA SER A 16 3.28 0.30 15.45
C SER A 16 2.94 0.48 13.96
N TRP A 17 1.84 1.17 13.66
CA TRP A 17 1.48 1.52 12.28
C TRP A 17 2.60 2.28 11.56
N ALA A 18 3.17 3.30 12.20
CA ALA A 18 4.31 4.05 11.67
C ALA A 18 5.53 3.14 11.40
N GLY A 19 5.83 2.20 12.30
CA GLY A 19 6.92 1.24 12.11
C GLY A 19 6.65 0.27 10.96
N PHE A 20 5.39 -0.19 10.82
CA PHE A 20 4.97 -1.00 9.69
C PHE A 20 5.12 -0.24 8.37
N GLY A 21 4.64 1.00 8.30
CA GLY A 21 4.76 1.87 7.13
C GLY A 21 6.20 2.15 6.73
N ALA A 22 7.08 2.42 7.70
CA ALA A 22 8.51 2.60 7.44
C ALA A 22 9.14 1.34 6.81
N ARG A 23 8.85 0.16 7.36
CA ARG A 23 9.34 -1.12 6.80
C ARG A 23 8.82 -1.39 5.39
N SER A 24 7.55 -1.06 5.12
CA SER A 24 6.98 -1.18 3.77
C SER A 24 7.68 -0.26 2.77
N ALA A 25 7.94 1.00 3.15
CA ALA A 25 8.63 1.95 2.31
C ALA A 25 10.09 1.56 2.04
N ASP A 26 10.80 1.06 3.07
CA ASP A 26 12.17 0.58 2.93
C ASP A 26 12.26 -0.61 1.97
N ALA A 27 11.33 -1.56 2.07
CA ALA A 27 11.24 -2.70 1.15
C ALA A 27 10.99 -2.24 -0.30
N ALA A 28 10.05 -1.32 -0.52
CA ALA A 28 9.77 -0.77 -1.84
C ALA A 28 10.99 -0.04 -2.43
N ASN A 29 11.68 0.76 -1.63
CA ASN A 29 12.89 1.46 -2.03
C ASN A 29 14.05 0.50 -2.33
N ALA A 30 14.20 -0.57 -1.54
CA ALA A 30 15.21 -1.61 -1.79
C ALA A 30 14.94 -2.35 -3.10
N ALA A 31 13.69 -2.75 -3.34
CA ALA A 31 13.29 -3.40 -4.58
C ALA A 31 13.54 -2.50 -5.80
N ARG A 32 13.16 -1.21 -5.72
CA ARG A 32 13.44 -0.23 -6.77
C ARG A 32 14.93 -0.08 -7.08
N ARG A 33 15.78 -0.04 -6.05
CA ARG A 33 17.24 0.06 -6.22
C ARG A 33 17.81 -1.20 -6.87
N ALA A 34 17.33 -2.38 -6.47
CA ALA A 34 17.79 -3.66 -7.01
C ALA A 34 17.36 -3.88 -8.47
N ALA A 35 16.24 -3.31 -8.88
CA ALA A 35 15.72 -3.44 -10.25
C ALA A 35 16.47 -2.59 -11.29
N ASP A 36 17.29 -1.63 -10.86
CA ASP A 36 18.13 -0.79 -11.73
C ASP A 36 17.40 -0.20 -12.95
N GLY A 37 16.19 0.33 -12.72
CA GLY A 37 15.36 0.95 -13.76
C GLY A 37 14.38 0.00 -14.46
N ALA A 38 14.42 -1.31 -14.19
CA ALA A 38 13.38 -2.24 -14.61
C ALA A 38 12.11 -2.14 -13.74
N ASP A 39 10.99 -2.59 -14.29
CA ASP A 39 9.73 -2.71 -13.56
C ASP A 39 9.78 -3.82 -12.49
N VAL A 40 9.17 -3.56 -11.34
CA VAL A 40 9.07 -4.53 -10.23
C VAL A 40 7.61 -4.91 -10.00
N TRP A 41 7.35 -6.21 -10.01
CA TRP A 41 6.07 -6.77 -9.58
C TRP A 41 6.20 -7.29 -8.14
N ALA A 42 5.40 -6.72 -7.23
CA ALA A 42 5.36 -7.14 -5.84
C ALA A 42 3.98 -7.71 -5.50
N PHE A 43 3.96 -8.91 -4.92
CA PHE A 43 2.76 -9.55 -4.41
C PHE A 43 2.67 -9.32 -2.91
N THR A 44 1.66 -8.60 -2.46
CA THR A 44 1.55 -8.16 -1.06
C THR A 44 0.09 -8.00 -0.61
N SER A 45 -0.12 -7.61 0.64
CA SER A 45 -1.43 -7.44 1.26
C SER A 45 -1.96 -6.01 1.13
N ALA A 46 -3.27 -5.84 1.36
CA ALA A 46 -3.94 -4.55 1.42
C ALA A 46 -3.29 -3.58 2.44
N GLY A 47 -2.81 -4.09 3.58
CA GLY A 47 -2.14 -3.29 4.59
C GLY A 47 -0.86 -2.62 4.07
N THR A 48 -0.01 -3.38 3.37
CA THR A 48 1.21 -2.84 2.75
C THR A 48 0.88 -1.80 1.68
N ILE A 49 -0.12 -2.07 0.84
CA ILE A 49 -0.56 -1.14 -0.21
C ILE A 49 -1.05 0.16 0.44
N ALA A 50 -1.93 0.06 1.44
CA ALA A 50 -2.46 1.23 2.16
C ALA A 50 -1.35 2.04 2.85
N ALA A 51 -0.41 1.39 3.53
CA ALA A 51 0.71 2.06 4.19
C ALA A 51 1.64 2.78 3.21
N LEU A 52 1.88 2.20 2.03
CA LEU A 52 2.64 2.86 0.96
C LEU A 52 1.86 4.05 0.39
N LEU A 53 0.59 3.86 0.04
CA LEU A 53 -0.25 4.92 -0.53
C LEU A 53 -0.44 6.07 0.44
N GLN A 54 -0.58 5.79 1.74
CA GLN A 54 -0.68 6.82 2.76
C GLN A 54 0.54 7.76 2.72
N GLN A 55 1.75 7.21 2.64
CA GLN A 55 2.99 7.98 2.54
C GLN A 55 3.15 8.68 1.19
N VAL A 56 2.81 8.00 0.08
CA VAL A 56 2.90 8.55 -1.28
C VAL A 56 1.95 9.74 -1.47
N LEU A 57 0.73 9.62 -0.97
CA LEU A 57 -0.32 10.64 -1.08
C LEU A 57 -0.28 11.66 0.06
N ARG A 58 0.52 11.41 1.10
CA ARG A 58 0.64 12.26 2.31
C ARG A 58 -0.70 12.51 2.99
N VAL A 59 -1.55 11.49 3.03
CA VAL A 59 -2.81 11.56 3.77
C VAL A 59 -2.56 11.25 5.25
N PRO A 60 -3.36 11.80 6.18
CA PRO A 60 -3.19 11.49 7.60
C PRO A 60 -3.42 10.00 7.89
N ASP A 61 -2.86 9.52 9.01
CA ASP A 61 -2.90 8.10 9.39
C ASP A 61 -4.33 7.55 9.44
N ALA A 62 -5.28 8.34 9.95
CA ALA A 62 -6.70 7.97 10.05
C ALA A 62 -7.32 7.56 8.69
N GLN A 63 -6.86 8.15 7.58
CA GLN A 63 -7.35 7.84 6.23
C GLN A 63 -6.70 6.59 5.63
N ALA A 64 -5.67 6.02 6.26
CA ALA A 64 -5.08 4.76 5.80
C ALA A 64 -6.04 3.58 5.90
N LEU A 65 -6.97 3.61 6.87
CA LEU A 65 -7.97 2.56 7.04
C LEU A 65 -8.95 2.53 5.87
N GLU A 66 -9.36 3.70 5.37
CA GLU A 66 -10.21 3.83 4.18
C GLU A 66 -9.50 3.29 2.93
N LEU A 67 -8.20 3.59 2.77
CA LEU A 67 -7.40 3.03 1.68
C LEU A 67 -7.32 1.50 1.79
N LEU A 68 -7.10 0.97 2.99
CA LEU A 68 -7.01 -0.46 3.23
C LEU A 68 -8.32 -1.17 2.88
N TRP A 69 -9.45 -0.64 3.31
CA TRP A 69 -10.77 -1.21 3.03
C TRP A 69 -11.17 -1.15 1.56
N ALA A 70 -10.69 -0.15 0.82
CA ALA A 70 -10.93 -0.07 -0.61
C ALA A 70 -10.24 -1.19 -1.41
N VAL A 71 -9.11 -1.73 -0.94
CA VAL A 71 -8.31 -2.70 -1.71
C VAL A 71 -9.06 -4.02 -1.92
N LEU A 72 -9.33 -4.32 -3.19
CA LEU A 72 -9.90 -5.59 -3.66
C LEU A 72 -8.83 -6.68 -3.70
N ASN A 73 -9.26 -7.94 -3.55
CA ASN A 73 -8.39 -9.08 -3.84
C ASN A 73 -7.89 -9.03 -5.29
N THR A 74 -6.65 -9.47 -5.47
CA THR A 74 -5.93 -9.51 -6.75
C THR A 74 -5.85 -8.19 -7.51
N SER A 75 -6.20 -7.07 -6.88
CA SER A 75 -6.10 -5.76 -7.51
C SER A 75 -4.65 -5.36 -7.81
N VAL A 76 -4.47 -4.57 -8.86
CA VAL A 76 -3.18 -4.03 -9.29
C VAL A 76 -3.12 -2.55 -8.96
N THR A 77 -2.17 -2.19 -8.09
CA THR A 77 -1.79 -0.80 -7.79
C THR A 77 -0.41 -0.52 -8.39
N GLN A 78 -0.29 0.59 -9.13
CA GLN A 78 0.94 0.98 -9.81
C GLN A 78 1.49 2.27 -9.23
N LEU A 79 2.76 2.24 -8.84
CA LEU A 79 3.53 3.37 -8.36
C LEU A 79 4.68 3.67 -9.32
N GLY A 80 4.84 4.94 -9.69
CA GLY A 80 5.97 5.42 -10.50
C GLY A 80 7.00 6.14 -9.63
N TRP A 81 8.28 6.02 -9.99
CA TRP A 81 9.36 6.79 -9.36
C TRP A 81 9.86 7.88 -10.30
N ARG A 82 9.72 9.16 -9.91
CA ARG A 82 10.17 10.30 -10.71
C ARG A 82 10.50 11.49 -9.82
N ASP A 83 11.60 12.18 -10.12
CA ASP A 83 12.09 13.35 -9.38
C ASP A 83 12.33 13.06 -7.89
N GLY A 84 12.93 11.91 -7.59
CA GLY A 84 13.29 11.52 -6.22
C GLY A 84 12.10 11.16 -5.32
N ARG A 85 10.92 10.92 -5.89
CA ARG A 85 9.72 10.53 -5.13
C ARG A 85 8.85 9.51 -5.87
N TRP A 86 8.11 8.73 -5.08
CA TRP A 86 7.03 7.88 -5.56
C TRP A 86 5.81 8.72 -5.94
N ARG A 87 5.04 8.24 -6.93
CA ARG A 87 3.75 8.80 -7.37
C ARG A 87 2.77 7.68 -7.63
N LEU A 88 1.51 7.86 -7.26
CA LEU A 88 0.44 6.94 -7.63
C LEU A 88 0.10 7.12 -9.12
N LEU A 89 0.10 6.03 -9.88
CA LEU A 89 -0.32 6.01 -11.28
C LEU A 89 -1.70 5.34 -11.44
N GLN A 90 -1.91 4.24 -10.72
CA GLN A 90 -3.16 3.50 -10.73
C GLN A 90 -3.40 2.88 -9.36
N PHE A 91 -4.62 2.95 -8.85
CA PHE A 91 -5.01 2.32 -7.60
C PHE A 91 -6.08 1.26 -7.85
N ASN A 92 -5.92 0.10 -7.19
CA ASN A 92 -6.99 -0.88 -7.01
C ASN A 92 -7.65 -1.39 -8.32
N SER A 93 -6.87 -1.55 -9.38
CA SER A 93 -7.42 -1.97 -10.68
C SER A 93 -7.65 -3.47 -10.74
N VAL A 94 -8.86 -3.86 -11.14
CA VAL A 94 -9.27 -5.25 -11.39
C VAL A 94 -9.66 -5.47 -12.85
N ALA A 95 -9.09 -4.68 -13.77
CA ALA A 95 -9.42 -4.74 -15.19
C ALA A 95 -9.24 -6.15 -15.79
N HIS A 96 -8.27 -6.91 -15.28
CA HIS A 96 -8.03 -8.31 -15.67
C HIS A 96 -9.15 -9.28 -15.27
N LEU A 97 -10.05 -8.88 -14.36
CA LEU A 97 -11.22 -9.66 -13.92
C LEU A 97 -12.54 -9.14 -14.49
N ALA A 98 -12.51 -8.32 -15.56
CA ALA A 98 -13.72 -7.72 -16.11
C ALA A 98 -14.83 -8.75 -16.44
N GLY A 99 -14.45 -9.97 -16.85
CA GLY A 99 -15.37 -11.08 -17.16
C GLY A 99 -15.60 -12.08 -16.03
N ALA A 100 -14.98 -11.90 -14.85
CA ALA A 100 -15.04 -12.84 -13.72
C ALA A 100 -15.26 -12.07 -12.40
N ARG A 101 -16.21 -11.12 -12.40
CA ARG A 101 -16.46 -10.23 -11.26
C ARG A 101 -16.95 -10.96 -10.01
N ASP A 102 -17.52 -12.14 -10.18
CA ASP A 102 -17.92 -13.06 -9.12
C ASP A 102 -16.74 -13.57 -8.27
N MET A 103 -15.51 -13.48 -8.78
CA MET A 103 -14.28 -13.81 -8.04
C MET A 103 -13.78 -12.67 -7.14
N LEU A 104 -14.39 -11.47 -7.22
CA LEU A 104 -14.02 -10.34 -6.39
C LEU A 104 -14.60 -10.50 -4.98
N SER A 105 -13.71 -10.52 -3.99
CA SER A 105 -14.02 -10.38 -2.58
C SER A 105 -13.55 -9.03 -2.09
N HIS A 106 -14.43 -8.34 -1.38
CA HIS A 106 -14.11 -7.17 -0.57
C HIS A 106 -14.64 -7.46 0.83
N ARG A 107 -13.97 -6.91 1.85
CA ARG A 107 -14.41 -7.04 3.24
C ARG A 107 -15.43 -5.98 3.59
#